data_AF-A0A9D5EMQ3-F1
#
_entry.id   AF-A0A9D5EMQ3-F1
#
_cell.length_a   1.000
_cell.length_b   1.000
_cell.length_c   1.000
_cell.angle_alpha   90.00
_cell.angle_beta   90.00
_cell.angle_gamma   90.00
#
_symmetry.space_group_name_H-M   'P 1'
#
loop_
_entity.id
_entity.type
_entity.pdbx_description
1 polymer ?
#
loop_
_entity_poly.entity_id
_entity_poly.type
_entity_poly.pdbx_seq_one_letter_code
_entity_poly.pdbx_strand_id
1 'polypeptide(L)'
;MSVITMSGKVVVSKHAGDGGYWLVGDTLYVTQKTFDAMRQHQPKPLTTKEALFAAILASPLENTPRLMLADWFDEHDVQQPSPGACEQRLVVALREVITEPDNDEPRLRYATVCEQYGWMERAEFIRLQCEIATLPDYPPGELSMSLPPEEYSRQRLRKLDLENRERELLTEFGPKWYIDFAESVFPYVGCASWSIDGPQPTGWMVCHGVQCVQRIPFVRGFVENFTSMGEDWVRDADRLLSAAPIKRVALTTLDDIGSVESLRVQAAARAHGIDITDPAGVVRAMWPAIKFTFPGEPFGAEWLDDPAHPE
;
A
#
# COMPACT_ATOMS: atom_id res chain seq x y z
N MET A 1 -28.22 -42.94 30.17
CA MET A 1 -26.86 -42.63 30.64
C MET A 1 -25.95 -43.57 29.90
N SER A 2 -25.11 -43.04 29.01
CA SER A 2 -24.33 -43.83 28.07
C SER A 2 -22.86 -43.78 28.47
N VAL A 3 -22.16 -44.90 28.27
CA VAL A 3 -20.79 -45.10 28.73
C VAL A 3 -19.89 -45.25 27.52
N ILE A 4 -18.87 -44.40 27.39
CA ILE A 4 -17.87 -44.45 26.31
C ILE A 4 -16.49 -44.65 26.95
N THR A 5 -15.76 -45.69 26.56
CA THR A 5 -14.40 -45.96 27.07
C THR A 5 -13.37 -45.37 26.11
N MET A 6 -12.46 -44.52 26.60
CA MET A 6 -11.39 -43.92 25.81
C MET A 6 -10.05 -44.11 26.52
N SER A 7 -8.99 -44.52 25.81
CA SER A 7 -7.68 -44.72 26.43
C SER A 7 -6.90 -43.40 26.52
N GLY A 8 -6.60 -42.93 27.73
CA GLY A 8 -5.75 -41.75 27.96
C GLY A 8 -6.25 -40.85 29.08
N LYS A 9 -5.36 -40.46 30.01
CA LYS A 9 -5.70 -39.65 31.19
C LYS A 9 -6.03 -38.20 30.81
N VAL A 10 -7.28 -37.80 31.05
CA VAL A 10 -7.69 -36.40 31.19
C VAL A 10 -8.65 -36.30 32.36
N VAL A 11 -8.47 -35.31 33.25
CA VAL A 11 -9.46 -34.98 34.29
C VAL A 11 -9.95 -33.55 34.04
N VAL A 12 -11.21 -33.42 33.63
CA VAL A 12 -11.92 -32.14 33.64
C VAL A 12 -13.30 -32.38 34.26
N SER A 13 -13.65 -31.52 35.21
CA SER A 13 -14.97 -31.46 35.85
C SER A 13 -15.64 -30.14 35.45
N LYS A 14 -16.89 -30.20 34.98
CA LYS A 14 -17.80 -29.05 34.99
C LYS A 14 -19.23 -29.47 35.30
N HIS A 15 -19.74 -29.00 36.44
CA HIS A 15 -21.17 -28.82 36.76
C HIS A 15 -21.46 -27.29 36.75
N ALA A 16 -22.67 -26.77 36.57
CA ALA A 16 -24.00 -27.36 36.50
C ALA A 16 -24.81 -26.69 35.37
N GLY A 17 -25.42 -27.52 34.53
CA GLY A 17 -26.32 -27.17 33.44
C GLY A 17 -26.66 -28.43 32.67
N ASP A 18 -27.79 -28.43 31.97
CA ASP A 18 -28.47 -29.56 31.29
C ASP A 18 -27.62 -30.39 30.29
N GLY A 19 -26.34 -30.10 30.12
CA GLY A 19 -25.42 -30.69 29.13
C GLY A 19 -24.07 -31.09 29.68
N GLY A 20 -24.03 -31.75 30.84
CA GLY A 20 -22.78 -32.19 31.47
C GLY A 20 -22.11 -33.42 30.84
N TYR A 21 -20.80 -33.54 31.02
CA TYR A 21 -20.03 -34.77 30.84
C TYR A 21 -19.02 -34.90 31.99
N TRP A 22 -18.62 -36.13 32.32
CA TRP A 22 -17.60 -36.38 33.34
C TRP A 22 -16.82 -37.66 33.05
N LEU A 23 -15.58 -37.69 33.53
CA LEU A 23 -14.68 -38.83 33.36
C LEU A 23 -14.52 -39.55 34.71
N VAL A 24 -14.65 -40.88 34.71
CA VAL A 24 -14.31 -41.75 35.84
C VAL A 24 -13.33 -42.80 35.35
N GLY A 25 -12.06 -42.66 35.73
CA GLY A 25 -10.98 -43.44 35.11
C GLY A 25 -10.88 -43.12 33.61
N ASP A 26 -10.83 -44.17 32.78
CA ASP A 26 -10.76 -44.10 31.32
C ASP A 26 -12.16 -44.11 30.66
N THR A 27 -13.18 -43.76 31.44
CA THR A 27 -14.59 -43.87 31.01
C THR A 27 -15.25 -42.50 31.05
N LEU A 28 -15.71 -42.04 29.89
CA LEU A 28 -16.50 -40.82 29.72
C LEU A 28 -17.99 -41.13 29.88
N TYR A 29 -18.61 -40.41 30.80
CA TYR A 29 -20.05 -40.39 31.03
C TYR A 29 -20.59 -39.08 30.47
N VAL A 30 -21.60 -39.18 29.62
CA VAL A 30 -22.31 -38.03 29.05
C VAL A 30 -23.79 -38.14 29.40
N THR A 31 -24.47 -37.00 29.59
CA THR A 31 -25.93 -37.02 29.68
C THR A 31 -26.53 -37.49 28.35
N GLN A 32 -27.76 -38.02 28.40
CA GLN A 32 -28.45 -38.46 27.18
C GLN A 32 -28.61 -37.30 26.18
N LYS A 33 -28.92 -36.09 26.66
CA LYS A 33 -29.02 -34.87 25.85
C LYS A 33 -27.71 -34.53 25.14
N THR A 34 -26.57 -34.61 25.84
CA THR A 34 -25.25 -34.41 25.24
C THR A 34 -24.92 -35.50 24.23
N PHE A 35 -25.24 -36.76 24.55
CA PHE A 35 -25.05 -37.88 23.61
C PHE A 35 -25.87 -37.72 22.33
N ASP A 36 -27.14 -37.31 22.45
CA ASP A 36 -28.02 -37.09 21.30
C ASP A 36 -27.56 -35.88 20.47
N ALA A 37 -27.05 -34.81 21.11
CA ALA A 37 -26.44 -33.67 20.41
C ALA A 37 -25.14 -34.06 19.68
N MET A 38 -24.28 -34.86 20.32
CA MET A 38 -23.07 -35.41 19.67
C MET A 38 -23.42 -36.33 18.50
N ARG A 39 -24.52 -37.09 18.60
CA ARG A 39 -25.02 -37.96 17.53
C ARG A 39 -25.67 -37.18 16.38
N GLN A 40 -26.30 -36.05 16.66
CA GLN A 40 -26.89 -35.15 15.66
C GLN A 40 -25.83 -34.33 14.92
N HIS A 41 -24.69 -34.04 15.56
CA HIS A 41 -23.49 -33.57 14.88
C HIS A 41 -22.79 -34.73 14.17
N GLN A 42 -23.37 -35.18 13.05
CA GLN A 42 -22.58 -35.93 12.09
C GLN A 42 -21.40 -35.04 11.67
N PRO A 43 -20.14 -35.52 11.80
CA PRO A 43 -19.01 -34.75 11.33
C PRO A 43 -19.24 -34.44 9.85
N LYS A 44 -19.13 -33.16 9.50
CA LYS A 44 -19.19 -32.74 8.10
C LYS A 44 -18.21 -33.63 7.33
N PRO A 45 -18.62 -34.26 6.21
CA PRO A 45 -17.69 -35.06 5.43
C PRO A 45 -16.48 -34.19 5.09
N LEU A 46 -15.29 -34.71 5.40
CA LEU A 46 -14.03 -34.00 5.13
C LEU A 46 -13.95 -33.69 3.64
N THR A 47 -13.55 -32.48 3.30
CA THR A 47 -13.14 -32.16 1.94
C THR A 47 -11.90 -32.97 1.56
N THR A 48 -11.64 -33.16 0.27
CA THR A 48 -10.47 -33.91 -0.22
C THR A 48 -9.17 -33.38 0.37
N LYS A 49 -9.01 -32.04 0.45
CA LYS A 49 -7.87 -31.37 1.08
C LYS A 49 -7.76 -31.72 2.57
N GLU A 50 -8.85 -31.62 3.32
CA GLU A 50 -8.85 -31.93 4.77
C GLU A 50 -8.56 -33.41 5.04
N ALA A 51 -9.05 -34.31 4.19
CA ALA A 51 -8.76 -35.75 4.28
C ALA A 51 -7.28 -36.05 4.03
N LEU A 52 -6.65 -35.39 3.05
CA LEU A 52 -5.22 -35.50 2.78
C LEU A 52 -4.38 -34.94 3.94
N PHE A 53 -4.75 -33.80 4.52
CA PHE A 53 -4.12 -33.27 5.72
C PHE A 53 -4.25 -34.21 6.93
N ALA A 54 -5.44 -34.77 7.16
CA ALA A 54 -5.67 -35.72 8.24
C ALA A 54 -4.81 -36.98 8.08
N ALA A 55 -4.63 -37.48 6.85
CA ALA A 55 -3.76 -38.61 6.56
C ALA A 55 -2.27 -38.32 6.85
N ILE A 56 -1.77 -37.12 6.49
CA ILE A 56 -0.39 -36.70 6.82
C ILE A 56 -0.17 -36.67 8.34
N LEU A 57 -1.13 -36.13 9.09
CA LEU A 57 -1.05 -36.06 10.55
C LEU A 57 -1.10 -37.45 11.20
N ALA A 58 -1.92 -38.36 10.65
CA ALA A 58 -2.05 -39.73 11.14
C ALA A 58 -0.80 -40.58 10.85
N SER A 59 -0.01 -40.26 9.83
CA SER A 59 1.18 -41.03 9.43
C SER A 59 2.27 -40.12 8.86
N PRO A 60 3.01 -39.37 9.72
CA PRO A 60 3.97 -38.36 9.27
C PRO A 60 5.22 -38.91 8.59
N LEU A 61 5.46 -40.22 8.64
CA LEU A 61 6.55 -40.86 7.91
C LEU A 61 6.13 -41.34 6.51
N GLU A 62 4.84 -41.33 6.19
CA GLU A 62 4.35 -41.70 4.87
C GLU A 62 4.35 -40.49 3.93
N ASN A 63 4.96 -40.67 2.75
CA ASN A 63 5.05 -39.59 1.76
C ASN A 63 3.88 -39.56 0.77
N THR A 64 3.13 -40.67 0.62
CA THR A 64 2.00 -40.76 -0.32
C THR A 64 0.97 -39.63 -0.12
N PRO A 65 0.50 -39.36 1.11
CA PRO A 65 -0.49 -38.30 1.31
C PRO A 65 0.06 -36.89 1.06
N ARG A 66 1.37 -36.68 1.22
CA ARG A 66 2.04 -35.41 0.90
C ARG A 66 2.14 -35.17 -0.60
N LEU A 67 2.48 -36.22 -1.35
CA LEU A 67 2.55 -36.15 -2.81
C LEU A 67 1.15 -35.94 -3.40
N MET A 68 0.16 -36.69 -2.93
CA MET A 68 -1.24 -36.47 -3.36
C MET A 68 -1.76 -35.09 -2.98
N LEU A 69 -1.35 -34.52 -1.84
CA LEU A 69 -1.68 -33.14 -1.49
C LEU A 69 -0.98 -32.13 -2.40
N ALA A 70 0.26 -32.40 -2.82
CA ALA A 70 0.98 -31.57 -3.79
C ALA A 70 0.30 -31.62 -5.17
N ASP A 71 -0.02 -32.80 -5.69
CA ASP A 71 -0.77 -32.96 -6.95
C ASP A 71 -2.16 -32.31 -6.86
N TRP A 72 -2.82 -32.43 -5.70
CA TRP A 72 -4.09 -31.76 -5.46
C TRP A 72 -3.94 -30.23 -5.52
N PHE A 73 -2.86 -29.67 -4.97
CA PHE A 73 -2.54 -28.25 -5.14
C PHE A 73 -2.27 -27.93 -6.62
N ASP A 74 -1.48 -28.70 -7.35
CA ASP A 74 -1.23 -28.43 -8.77
C ASP A 74 -2.50 -28.47 -9.64
N GLU A 75 -3.47 -29.33 -9.29
CA GLU A 75 -4.74 -29.48 -10.02
C GLU A 75 -5.84 -28.50 -9.57
N HIS A 76 -5.87 -28.13 -8.29
CA HIS A 76 -6.97 -27.35 -7.68
C HIS A 76 -6.53 -25.97 -7.19
N ASP A 77 -5.25 -25.65 -7.26
CA ASP A 77 -4.82 -24.27 -7.21
C ASP A 77 -5.27 -23.62 -8.51
N VAL A 78 -6.44 -23.00 -8.45
CA VAL A 78 -6.98 -22.12 -9.48
C VAL A 78 -6.02 -20.93 -9.57
N GLN A 79 -4.87 -21.15 -10.22
CA GLN A 79 -3.77 -20.20 -10.42
C GLN A 79 -3.75 -19.08 -9.37
N GLN A 80 -3.68 -19.39 -8.06
CA GLN A 80 -3.27 -18.35 -7.15
C GLN A 80 -1.81 -18.12 -7.51
N PRO A 81 -1.45 -16.95 -8.08
CA PRO A 81 -0.08 -16.75 -8.51
C PRO A 81 0.77 -16.95 -7.26
N SER A 82 1.85 -17.71 -7.38
CA SER A 82 2.77 -17.89 -6.26
C SER A 82 3.10 -16.49 -5.69
N PRO A 83 3.24 -16.32 -4.36
CA PRO A 83 3.43 -15.01 -3.76
C PRO A 83 4.48 -14.14 -4.47
N GLY A 84 5.55 -14.77 -4.98
CA GLY A 84 6.58 -14.10 -5.80
C GLY A 84 6.16 -13.75 -7.24
N ALA A 85 5.39 -14.59 -7.94
CA ALA A 85 4.83 -14.23 -9.25
C ALA A 85 3.87 -13.05 -9.13
N CYS A 86 3.17 -13.00 -7.99
CA CYS A 86 2.38 -11.88 -7.58
C CYS A 86 3.29 -10.64 -7.43
N GLU A 87 4.22 -10.59 -6.48
CA GLU A 87 5.06 -9.40 -6.26
C GLU A 87 5.75 -8.89 -7.55
N GLN A 88 6.21 -9.80 -8.41
CA GLN A 88 6.82 -9.46 -9.70
C GLN A 88 5.88 -8.66 -10.62
N ARG A 89 4.58 -8.97 -10.64
CA ARG A 89 3.59 -8.24 -11.47
C ARG A 89 3.36 -6.82 -10.96
N LEU A 90 3.38 -6.59 -9.64
CA LEU A 90 3.32 -5.25 -9.05
C LEU A 90 4.55 -4.43 -9.46
N VAL A 91 5.74 -5.03 -9.35
CA VAL A 91 7.00 -4.37 -9.75
C VAL A 91 7.00 -4.01 -11.24
N VAL A 92 6.54 -4.91 -12.11
CA VAL A 92 6.44 -4.64 -13.55
C VAL A 92 5.46 -3.50 -13.83
N ALA A 93 4.24 -3.55 -13.27
CA ALA A 93 3.25 -2.51 -13.45
C ALA A 93 3.72 -1.14 -12.90
N LEU A 94 4.42 -1.12 -11.76
CA LEU A 94 4.98 0.11 -11.19
C LEU A 94 6.04 0.73 -12.12
N ARG A 95 6.91 -0.09 -12.73
CA ARG A 95 7.90 0.39 -13.70
C ARG A 95 7.25 1.03 -14.93
N GLU A 96 6.13 0.50 -15.39
CA GLU A 96 5.38 1.13 -16.48
C GLU A 96 4.86 2.51 -16.08
N VAL A 97 4.33 2.65 -14.85
CA VAL A 97 3.90 3.96 -14.31
C VAL A 97 5.06 4.95 -14.21
N ILE A 98 6.24 4.49 -13.75
CA ILE A 98 7.44 5.33 -13.66
C ILE A 98 7.92 5.76 -15.05
N THR A 99 7.79 4.90 -16.06
CA THR A 99 8.23 5.18 -17.44
C THR A 99 7.31 6.19 -18.13
N GLU A 100 6.00 6.09 -17.90
CA GLU A 100 4.98 6.97 -18.49
C GLU A 100 4.13 7.65 -17.42
N PRO A 101 4.72 8.58 -16.65
CA PRO A 101 4.06 9.13 -15.48
C PRO A 101 3.00 10.18 -15.82
N ASP A 102 2.64 10.43 -17.08
CA ASP A 102 1.47 11.24 -17.44
C ASP A 102 0.34 10.41 -18.06
N ASN A 103 0.57 9.11 -18.28
CA ASN A 103 -0.39 8.20 -18.88
C ASN A 103 -1.21 7.48 -17.80
N ASP A 104 -2.54 7.53 -17.88
CA ASP A 104 -3.41 6.83 -16.94
C ASP A 104 -3.47 5.33 -17.19
N GLU A 105 -3.17 4.86 -18.41
CA GLU A 105 -3.30 3.44 -18.75
C GLU A 105 -2.39 2.53 -17.90
N PRO A 106 -1.07 2.81 -17.72
CA PRO A 106 -0.23 2.07 -16.76
C PRO A 106 -0.74 2.14 -15.32
N ARG A 107 -1.31 3.27 -14.89
CA ARG A 107 -1.84 3.44 -13.53
C ARG A 107 -3.05 2.57 -13.27
N LEU A 108 -3.96 2.52 -14.23
CA LEU A 108 -5.15 1.67 -14.16
C LEU A 108 -4.78 0.19 -14.23
N ARG A 109 -3.76 -0.19 -15.01
CA ARG A 109 -3.18 -1.55 -14.95
C ARG A 109 -2.61 -1.85 -13.56
N TYR A 110 -1.83 -0.95 -12.97
CA TYR A 110 -1.32 -1.10 -11.61
C TYR A 110 -2.45 -1.24 -10.58
N ALA A 111 -3.52 -0.45 -10.69
CA ALA A 111 -4.70 -0.56 -9.83
C ALA A 111 -5.38 -1.94 -9.95
N THR A 112 -5.54 -2.45 -11.18
CA THR A 112 -6.05 -3.82 -11.40
C THR A 112 -5.12 -4.87 -10.80
N VAL A 113 -3.80 -4.67 -10.85
CA VAL A 113 -2.87 -5.54 -10.13
C VAL A 113 -3.15 -5.43 -8.64
N CYS A 114 -3.19 -4.25 -8.01
CA CYS A 114 -3.48 -4.08 -6.57
C CYS A 114 -4.73 -4.83 -6.08
N GLU A 115 -5.84 -4.81 -6.82
CA GLU A 115 -7.05 -5.57 -6.45
C GLU A 115 -6.80 -7.07 -6.34
N GLN A 116 -5.97 -7.62 -7.22
CA GLN A 116 -5.62 -9.04 -7.22
C GLN A 116 -4.84 -9.46 -5.95
N TYR A 117 -4.29 -8.51 -5.20
CA TYR A 117 -3.54 -8.71 -3.94
C TYR A 117 -4.38 -8.34 -2.72
N GLY A 118 -5.65 -7.99 -2.94
CA GLY A 118 -6.54 -7.51 -1.90
C GLY A 118 -6.23 -6.08 -1.44
N TRP A 119 -5.50 -5.28 -2.22
CA TRP A 119 -5.28 -3.85 -1.93
C TRP A 119 -6.38 -3.02 -2.60
N MET A 120 -7.63 -3.34 -2.27
CA MET A 120 -8.81 -2.81 -2.94
C MET A 120 -8.89 -1.28 -2.81
N GLU A 121 -8.59 -0.76 -1.63
CA GLU A 121 -8.67 0.67 -1.31
C GLU A 121 -7.59 1.46 -2.04
N ARG A 122 -6.40 0.86 -2.22
CA ARG A 122 -5.32 1.45 -3.01
C ARG A 122 -5.70 1.52 -4.49
N ALA A 123 -6.30 0.46 -5.02
CA ALA A 123 -6.77 0.42 -6.40
C ALA A 123 -7.90 1.42 -6.65
N GLU A 124 -8.87 1.50 -5.73
CA GLU A 124 -9.95 2.49 -5.75
C GLU A 124 -9.38 3.90 -5.81
N PHE A 125 -8.43 4.22 -4.91
CA PHE A 125 -7.80 5.53 -4.84
C PHE A 125 -7.12 5.95 -6.15
N ILE A 126 -6.36 5.04 -6.78
CA ILE A 126 -5.69 5.31 -8.06
C ILE A 126 -6.72 5.62 -9.15
N ARG A 127 -7.77 4.80 -9.28
CA ARG A 127 -8.82 5.01 -10.29
C ARG A 127 -9.55 6.31 -10.08
N LEU A 128 -9.87 6.63 -8.83
CA LEU A 128 -10.54 7.85 -8.45
C LEU A 128 -9.71 9.07 -8.85
N GLN A 129 -8.42 9.13 -8.48
CA GLN A 129 -7.58 10.27 -8.86
C GLN A 129 -7.38 10.36 -10.39
N CYS A 130 -7.28 9.23 -11.11
CA CYS A 130 -7.27 9.25 -12.58
C CYS A 130 -8.60 9.82 -13.13
N GLU A 131 -9.74 9.42 -12.58
CA GLU A 131 -11.06 9.92 -12.99
C GLU A 131 -11.19 11.43 -12.73
N ILE A 132 -10.82 11.90 -11.53
CA ILE A 132 -10.79 13.33 -11.20
C ILE A 132 -9.96 14.10 -12.24
N ALA A 133 -8.78 13.59 -12.61
CA ALA A 133 -7.88 14.23 -13.57
C ALA A 133 -8.44 14.28 -15.00
N THR A 134 -9.44 13.46 -15.35
CA THR A 134 -10.14 13.55 -16.64
C THR A 134 -11.28 14.55 -16.63
N LEU A 135 -11.77 14.95 -15.45
CA LEU A 135 -12.83 15.94 -15.33
C LEU A 135 -12.25 17.34 -15.56
N PRO A 136 -12.90 18.17 -16.37
CA PRO A 136 -12.44 19.53 -16.62
C PRO A 136 -12.36 20.33 -15.32
N ASP A 137 -11.24 21.03 -15.14
CA ASP A 137 -11.11 22.08 -14.14
C ASP A 137 -11.94 23.27 -14.63
N TYR A 138 -13.13 23.42 -14.07
CA TYR A 138 -13.96 24.58 -14.36
C TYR A 138 -13.50 25.75 -13.51
N PRO A 139 -12.76 26.73 -14.05
CA PRO A 139 -12.57 27.97 -13.32
C PRO A 139 -13.96 28.58 -13.09
N PRO A 140 -14.23 29.14 -11.90
CA PRO A 140 -15.44 29.88 -11.64
C PRO A 140 -15.44 31.16 -12.50
N GLY A 141 -15.84 31.10 -13.77
CA GLY A 141 -16.00 32.31 -14.59
C GLY A 141 -16.11 32.14 -16.11
N GLU A 142 -15.19 31.42 -16.77
CA GLU A 142 -14.96 31.67 -18.22
C GLU A 142 -15.38 30.56 -19.19
N LEU A 143 -15.48 29.29 -18.77
CA LEU A 143 -15.76 28.17 -19.69
C LEU A 143 -17.12 27.48 -19.44
N SER A 144 -17.92 28.00 -18.50
CA SER A 144 -19.27 27.48 -18.19
C SER A 144 -20.27 27.58 -19.37
N MET A 145 -19.92 28.21 -20.50
CA MET A 145 -20.86 28.49 -21.60
C MET A 145 -20.92 27.43 -22.70
N SER A 146 -19.96 26.49 -22.78
CA SER A 146 -19.96 25.49 -23.87
C SER A 146 -20.80 24.24 -23.57
N LEU A 147 -21.04 23.93 -22.29
CA LEU A 147 -21.88 22.81 -21.89
C LEU A 147 -23.28 23.27 -21.49
N PRO A 148 -24.32 22.47 -21.75
CA PRO A 148 -25.63 22.69 -21.17
C PRO A 148 -25.52 22.79 -19.64
N PRO A 149 -26.22 23.74 -18.97
CA PRO A 149 -26.13 23.92 -17.52
C PRO A 149 -26.35 22.63 -16.70
N GLU A 150 -27.21 21.73 -17.17
CA GLU A 150 -27.48 20.44 -16.53
C GLU A 150 -26.30 19.47 -16.61
N GLU A 151 -25.51 19.50 -17.69
CA GLU A 151 -24.31 18.67 -17.82
C GLU A 151 -23.19 19.21 -16.95
N TYR A 152 -23.01 20.54 -16.93
CA TYR A 152 -22.07 21.20 -16.02
C TYR A 152 -22.35 20.87 -14.55
N SER A 153 -23.61 20.99 -14.11
CA SER A 153 -24.00 20.64 -12.75
C SER A 153 -23.75 19.16 -12.44
N ARG A 154 -24.02 18.25 -13.37
CA ARG A 154 -23.74 16.82 -13.21
C ARG A 154 -22.25 16.54 -13.07
N GLN A 155 -21.40 17.12 -13.92
CA GLN A 155 -19.96 16.92 -13.86
C GLN A 155 -19.36 17.51 -12.57
N ARG A 156 -19.82 18.69 -12.15
CA ARG A 156 -19.39 19.32 -10.90
C ARG A 156 -19.77 18.49 -9.66
N LEU A 157 -21.00 17.99 -9.60
CA LEU A 157 -21.44 17.13 -8.50
C LEU A 157 -20.65 15.81 -8.49
N ARG A 158 -20.42 15.20 -9.66
CA ARG A 158 -19.57 14.01 -9.78
C ARG A 158 -18.15 14.26 -9.28
N LYS A 159 -17.51 15.37 -9.69
CA LYS A 159 -16.16 15.73 -9.22
C LYS A 159 -16.14 15.87 -7.69
N LEU A 160 -17.12 16.57 -7.13
CA LEU A 160 -17.25 16.74 -5.67
C LEU A 160 -17.43 15.40 -4.93
N ASP A 161 -18.24 14.49 -5.46
CA ASP A 161 -18.43 13.16 -4.87
C ASP A 161 -17.13 12.34 -4.89
N LEU A 162 -16.38 12.40 -6.00
CA LEU A 162 -15.07 11.76 -6.12
C LEU A 162 -14.08 12.37 -5.13
N GLU A 163 -13.94 13.70 -5.06
CA GLU A 163 -13.03 14.40 -4.13
C GLU A 163 -13.37 14.11 -2.66
N ASN A 164 -14.66 13.95 -2.33
CA ASN A 164 -15.07 13.52 -0.99
C ASN A 164 -14.60 12.09 -0.70
N ARG A 165 -14.80 11.17 -1.64
CA ARG A 165 -14.35 9.78 -1.49
C ARG A 165 -12.82 9.65 -1.46
N GLU A 166 -12.11 10.47 -2.23
CA GLU A 166 -10.66 10.61 -2.17
C GLU A 166 -10.19 10.96 -0.76
N ARG A 167 -10.85 11.94 -0.15
CA ARG A 167 -10.53 12.44 1.19
C ARG A 167 -10.78 11.40 2.25
N GLU A 168 -11.86 10.63 2.14
CA GLU A 168 -12.13 9.48 3.01
C GLU A 168 -10.98 8.46 2.92
N LEU A 169 -10.61 8.06 1.70
CA LEU A 169 -9.54 7.09 1.45
C LEU A 169 -8.19 7.57 1.98
N LEU A 170 -7.84 8.84 1.75
CA LEU A 170 -6.62 9.44 2.30
C LEU A 170 -6.63 9.54 3.82
N THR A 171 -7.79 9.79 4.41
CA THR A 171 -7.93 9.86 5.87
C THR A 171 -7.70 8.50 6.51
N GLU A 172 -8.30 7.46 5.94
CA GLU A 172 -8.26 6.12 6.50
C GLU A 172 -6.95 5.37 6.16
N PHE A 173 -6.50 5.45 4.90
CA PHE A 173 -5.41 4.61 4.37
C PHE A 173 -4.16 5.38 3.95
N GLY A 174 -4.24 6.70 3.77
CA GLY A 174 -3.10 7.56 3.45
C GLY A 174 -1.87 7.34 4.34
N PRO A 175 -1.98 7.30 5.68
CA PRO A 175 -0.85 7.01 6.56
C PRO A 175 -0.18 5.67 6.23
N LYS A 176 -0.99 4.64 5.98
CA LYS A 176 -0.47 3.29 5.68
C LYS A 176 0.29 3.28 4.35
N TRP A 177 -0.30 3.81 3.29
CA TRP A 177 0.37 3.85 1.97
C TRP A 177 1.66 4.66 2.01
N TYR A 178 1.66 5.73 2.80
CA TYR A 178 2.85 6.52 2.98
C TYR A 178 3.94 5.77 3.75
N ILE A 179 3.59 5.11 4.86
CA ILE A 179 4.54 4.27 5.61
C ILE A 179 5.10 3.16 4.72
N ASP A 180 4.26 2.47 3.97
CA ASP A 180 4.70 1.42 3.03
C ASP A 180 5.72 1.99 2.00
N PHE A 181 5.46 3.19 1.47
CA PHE A 181 6.40 3.89 0.59
C PHE A 181 7.69 4.28 1.32
N ALA A 182 7.59 4.91 2.48
CA ALA A 182 8.74 5.38 3.26
C ALA A 182 9.62 4.22 3.72
N GLU A 183 9.06 3.11 4.18
CA GLU A 183 9.80 1.90 4.57
C GLU A 183 10.52 1.26 3.37
N SER A 184 9.93 1.33 2.17
CA SER A 184 10.55 0.81 0.95
C SER A 184 11.79 1.60 0.51
N VAL A 185 11.88 2.89 0.89
CA VAL A 185 12.94 3.79 0.45
C VAL A 185 13.95 4.08 1.56
N PHE A 186 13.46 4.32 2.77
CA PHE A 186 14.21 4.78 3.94
C PHE A 186 14.14 3.76 5.08
N PRO A 187 14.88 2.64 5.01
CA PRO A 187 14.85 1.61 6.04
C PRO A 187 15.36 2.07 7.42
N TYR A 188 15.88 3.31 7.51
CA TYR A 188 16.45 3.89 8.73
C TYR A 188 15.50 4.88 9.44
N VAL A 189 14.34 5.22 8.86
CA VAL A 189 13.41 6.19 9.47
C VAL A 189 12.55 5.48 10.50
N GLY A 190 12.97 5.55 11.77
CA GLY A 190 12.33 4.85 12.88
C GLY A 190 11.05 5.49 13.46
N CYS A 191 10.58 6.64 12.96
CA CYS A 191 9.37 7.31 13.47
C CYS A 191 8.77 8.22 12.39
N ALA A 192 7.68 7.81 11.74
CA ALA A 192 6.81 8.71 11.00
C ALA A 192 5.51 8.88 11.79
N SER A 193 5.18 10.11 12.19
CA SER A 193 3.89 10.43 12.79
C SER A 193 3.02 11.12 11.74
N TRP A 194 1.89 10.50 11.38
CA TRP A 194 0.92 11.07 10.45
C TRP A 194 -0.17 11.85 11.21
N SER A 195 -0.43 13.09 10.80
CA SER A 195 -1.60 13.88 11.25
C SER A 195 -2.29 14.47 10.02
N ILE A 196 -3.60 14.69 10.10
CA ILE A 196 -4.38 15.40 9.08
C ILE A 196 -4.91 16.66 9.74
N ASP A 197 -4.12 17.72 9.71
CA ASP A 197 -4.52 19.04 10.21
C ASP A 197 -4.73 19.98 9.01
N GLY A 198 -6.00 20.22 8.64
CA GLY A 198 -6.37 21.16 7.57
C GLY A 198 -7.62 20.75 6.76
N PRO A 199 -8.19 21.66 5.95
CA PRO A 199 -9.32 21.37 5.04
C PRO A 199 -8.95 20.46 3.86
N GLN A 200 -7.66 20.28 3.61
CA GLN A 200 -7.11 19.36 2.63
C GLN A 200 -6.42 18.20 3.37
N PRO A 201 -6.51 16.95 2.89
CA PRO A 201 -5.86 15.79 3.51
C PRO A 201 -4.33 15.89 3.35
N THR A 202 -3.69 16.70 4.18
CA THR A 202 -2.25 16.87 4.23
C THR A 202 -1.71 16.10 5.41
N GLY A 203 -1.03 14.98 5.13
CA GLY A 203 -0.22 14.28 6.11
C GLY A 203 0.96 15.14 6.54
N TRP A 204 1.25 15.21 7.83
CA TRP A 204 2.52 15.71 8.35
C TRP A 204 3.44 14.54 8.65
N MET A 205 4.76 14.74 8.62
CA MET A 205 5.73 13.76 9.12
C MET A 205 6.82 14.51 9.89
N VAL A 206 7.30 13.94 10.99
CA VAL A 206 8.48 14.43 11.70
C VAL A 206 9.60 13.41 11.51
N CYS A 207 10.57 13.70 10.65
CA CYS A 207 11.78 12.89 10.53
C CYS A 207 12.93 13.53 11.32
N HIS A 208 13.61 12.73 12.17
CA HIS A 208 14.88 13.09 12.81
C HIS A 208 14.88 14.38 13.67
N GLY A 209 13.78 14.70 14.36
CA GLY A 209 13.72 15.87 15.24
C GLY A 209 13.71 17.22 14.52
N VAL A 210 13.66 17.21 13.18
CA VAL A 210 13.37 18.39 12.36
C VAL A 210 11.90 18.28 11.96
N GLN A 211 11.12 19.31 12.28
CA GLN A 211 9.74 19.44 11.76
C GLN A 211 9.81 19.75 10.26
N CYS A 212 10.01 18.71 9.44
CA CYS A 212 9.85 18.84 8.01
C CYS A 212 8.36 18.67 7.70
N VAL A 213 7.66 19.78 7.47
CA VAL A 213 6.30 19.77 6.93
C VAL A 213 6.37 19.20 5.52
N GLN A 214 6.20 17.89 5.37
CA GLN A 214 6.11 17.26 4.07
C GLN A 214 4.64 17.06 3.73
N ARG A 215 4.07 18.02 3.00
CA ARG A 215 2.84 17.78 2.25
C ARG A 215 3.21 16.82 1.13
N ILE A 216 2.72 15.60 1.19
CA ILE A 216 2.96 14.59 0.14
C ILE A 216 1.67 14.47 -0.65
N PRO A 217 1.49 15.28 -1.70
CA PRO A 217 0.33 15.15 -2.53
C PRO A 217 0.51 13.88 -3.36
N PHE A 218 -0.40 12.93 -3.16
CA PHE A 218 -0.60 11.88 -4.14
C PHE A 218 -1.20 12.53 -5.38
N VAL A 219 -0.59 12.28 -6.53
CA VAL A 219 -1.11 12.68 -7.85
C VAL A 219 -1.37 11.40 -8.64
N ARG A 220 -2.60 11.23 -9.10
CA ARG A 220 -3.06 10.03 -9.83
C ARG A 220 -2.69 8.70 -9.16
N GLY A 221 -2.70 8.70 -7.84
CA GLY A 221 -2.48 7.59 -6.93
C GLY A 221 -1.05 7.48 -6.43
N PHE A 222 -0.09 8.28 -6.90
CA PHE A 222 1.33 8.09 -6.61
C PHE A 222 2.00 9.34 -6.04
N VAL A 223 3.13 9.16 -5.37
CA VAL A 223 3.98 10.27 -4.90
C VAL A 223 4.71 10.86 -6.11
N GLU A 224 4.20 11.95 -6.67
CA GLU A 224 4.87 12.67 -7.77
C GLU A 224 5.67 13.89 -7.28
N ASN A 225 5.35 14.36 -6.08
CA ASN A 225 5.94 15.53 -5.45
C ASN A 225 6.53 15.11 -4.11
N PHE A 226 7.83 15.38 -3.93
CA PHE A 226 8.56 14.96 -2.75
C PHE A 226 9.32 16.14 -2.15
N THR A 227 9.37 16.23 -0.83
CA THR A 227 10.18 17.23 -0.13
C THR A 227 11.25 16.49 0.64
N SER A 228 12.50 16.98 0.68
CA SER A 228 13.59 16.30 1.39
C SER A 228 14.73 17.25 1.72
N MET A 229 15.66 16.81 2.57
CA MET A 229 16.96 17.48 2.70
C MET A 229 17.82 17.17 1.47
N GLY A 230 18.71 18.10 1.11
CA GLY A 230 19.60 17.92 -0.04
C GLY A 230 20.48 16.66 0.07
N GLU A 231 21.04 16.40 1.26
CA GLU A 231 21.84 15.22 1.55
C GLU A 231 21.04 13.91 1.36
N ASP A 232 19.85 13.83 1.97
CA ASP A 232 19.00 12.65 1.89
C ASP A 232 18.59 12.36 0.45
N TRP A 233 18.22 13.39 -0.32
CA TRP A 233 17.93 13.24 -1.74
C TRP A 233 19.12 12.67 -2.50
N VAL A 234 20.32 13.25 -2.37
CA VAL A 234 21.51 12.78 -3.10
C VAL A 234 21.86 11.33 -2.76
N ARG A 235 21.63 10.92 -1.51
CA ARG A 235 21.87 9.55 -1.05
C ARG A 235 20.84 8.56 -1.60
N ASP A 236 19.55 8.93 -1.59
CA ASP A 236 18.44 7.98 -1.77
C ASP A 236 17.62 8.19 -3.07
N ALA A 237 17.95 9.18 -3.91
CA ALA A 237 17.21 9.52 -5.13
C ALA A 237 16.95 8.33 -6.06
N ASP A 238 17.93 7.46 -6.31
CA ASP A 238 17.71 6.31 -7.22
C ASP A 238 16.68 5.33 -6.66
N ARG A 239 16.66 5.14 -5.34
CA ARG A 239 15.66 4.28 -4.69
C ARG A 239 14.30 4.92 -4.76
N LEU A 240 14.20 6.22 -4.43
CA LEU A 240 12.99 7.02 -4.55
C LEU A 240 12.38 6.93 -5.96
N LEU A 241 13.20 7.18 -6.98
CA LEU A 241 12.79 7.17 -8.39
C LEU A 241 12.45 5.77 -8.92
N SER A 242 12.95 4.71 -8.28
CA SER A 242 12.55 3.33 -8.58
C SER A 242 11.25 2.90 -7.90
N ALA A 243 10.83 3.62 -6.86
CA ALA A 243 9.66 3.30 -6.05
C ALA A 243 8.42 4.14 -6.42
N ALA A 244 8.62 5.32 -7.01
CA ALA A 244 7.52 6.21 -7.39
C ALA A 244 7.84 7.08 -8.61
N PRO A 245 6.83 7.50 -9.39
CA PRO A 245 6.95 8.43 -10.52
C PRO A 245 7.19 9.89 -10.06
N ILE A 246 8.21 10.12 -9.23
CA ILE A 246 8.54 11.46 -8.72
C ILE A 246 8.97 12.35 -9.88
N LYS A 247 8.31 13.51 -10.02
CA LYS A 247 8.61 14.53 -11.03
C LYS A 247 9.16 15.81 -10.43
N ARG A 248 8.78 16.10 -9.18
CA ARG A 248 9.16 17.35 -8.52
C ARG A 248 9.73 17.09 -7.14
N VAL A 249 10.80 17.81 -6.82
CA VAL A 249 11.47 17.71 -5.53
C VAL A 249 11.71 19.09 -4.94
N ALA A 250 11.20 19.33 -3.74
CA ALA A 250 11.53 20.52 -2.97
C ALA A 250 12.63 20.18 -1.96
N LEU A 251 13.80 20.80 -2.10
CA LEU A 251 14.90 20.64 -1.16
C LEU A 251 14.80 21.68 -0.05
N THR A 252 14.83 21.24 1.19
CA THR A 252 14.76 22.12 2.38
C THR A 252 16.13 22.64 2.80
N THR A 253 17.21 21.96 2.40
CA THR A 253 18.60 22.34 2.68
C THR A 253 19.49 22.05 1.46
N LEU A 254 20.56 22.84 1.29
CA LEU A 254 21.60 22.62 0.28
C LEU A 254 23.01 22.53 0.88
N ASP A 255 23.20 23.04 2.09
CA ASP A 255 24.53 23.29 2.68
C ASP A 255 25.35 22.01 2.87
N ASP A 256 24.69 20.86 3.02
CA ASP A 256 25.34 19.57 3.23
C ASP A 256 25.61 18.79 1.94
N ILE A 257 25.13 19.23 0.77
CA ILE A 257 25.36 18.48 -0.49
C ILE A 257 26.85 18.41 -0.84
N GLY A 258 27.61 19.45 -0.49
CA GLY A 258 29.06 19.50 -0.71
C GLY A 258 29.89 18.83 0.38
N SER A 259 29.34 18.62 1.58
CA SER A 259 30.02 17.94 2.69
C SER A 259 29.91 16.42 2.56
N VAL A 260 28.87 15.92 1.90
CA VAL A 260 28.79 14.53 1.49
C VAL A 260 29.91 14.29 0.47
N GLU A 261 30.93 13.52 0.89
CA GLU A 261 32.01 12.97 0.05
C GLU A 261 31.50 12.00 -1.04
N SER A 262 30.34 12.27 -1.61
CA SER A 262 29.78 11.54 -2.71
C SER A 262 30.66 11.81 -3.92
N LEU A 263 31.60 10.90 -4.18
CA LEU A 263 32.33 10.79 -5.44
C LEU A 263 31.39 10.96 -6.65
N ARG A 264 30.11 10.63 -6.49
CA ARG A 264 29.04 10.84 -7.47
C ARG A 264 28.73 12.31 -7.75
N VAL A 265 28.59 13.16 -6.72
CA VAL A 265 28.36 14.61 -6.86
C VAL A 265 29.57 15.26 -7.55
N GLN A 266 30.79 14.92 -7.11
CA GLN A 266 32.01 15.42 -7.74
C GLN A 266 32.15 14.95 -9.19
N ALA A 267 31.84 13.68 -9.47
CA ALA A 267 31.88 13.14 -10.82
C ALA A 267 30.85 13.82 -11.73
N ALA A 268 29.64 14.07 -11.25
CA ALA A 268 28.61 14.80 -11.99
C ALA A 268 29.04 16.24 -12.27
N ALA A 269 29.51 16.97 -11.26
CA ALA A 269 30.01 18.34 -11.43
C ALA A 269 31.11 18.40 -12.52
N ARG A 270 32.10 17.50 -12.46
CA ARG A 270 33.17 17.43 -13.47
C ARG A 270 32.65 17.04 -14.86
N ALA A 271 31.75 16.06 -14.94
CA ALA A 271 31.21 15.58 -16.21
C ALA A 271 30.41 16.67 -16.95
N HIS A 272 29.75 17.56 -16.21
CA HIS A 272 28.93 18.64 -16.76
C HIS A 272 29.63 20.01 -16.76
N GLY A 273 30.88 20.11 -16.26
CA GLY A 273 31.62 21.36 -16.16
C GLY A 273 30.98 22.39 -15.21
N ILE A 274 30.29 21.90 -14.18
CA ILE A 274 29.59 22.72 -13.17
C ILE A 274 30.54 22.97 -11.99
N ASP A 275 30.52 24.19 -11.47
CA ASP A 275 31.24 24.52 -10.25
C ASP A 275 30.64 23.74 -9.07
N ILE A 276 31.45 23.00 -8.33
CA ILE A 276 30.96 22.23 -7.18
C ILE A 276 30.42 23.13 -6.07
N THR A 277 30.78 24.43 -6.06
CA THR A 277 30.19 25.40 -5.14
C THR A 277 28.77 25.82 -5.52
N ASP A 278 28.25 25.35 -6.66
CA ASP A 278 26.85 25.46 -7.07
C ASP A 278 26.11 24.12 -6.88
N PRO A 279 25.69 23.78 -5.65
CA PRO A 279 25.03 22.50 -5.36
C PRO A 279 23.70 22.36 -6.12
N ALA A 280 22.99 23.46 -6.38
CA ALA A 280 21.75 23.44 -7.15
C ALA A 280 21.99 23.04 -8.61
N GLY A 281 23.02 23.61 -9.24
CA GLY A 281 23.47 23.24 -10.59
C GLY A 281 23.83 21.76 -10.67
N VAL A 282 24.59 21.24 -9.70
CA VAL A 282 24.98 19.82 -9.68
C VAL A 282 23.76 18.90 -9.54
N VAL A 283 22.82 19.20 -8.63
CA VAL A 283 21.60 18.40 -8.45
C VAL A 283 20.75 18.39 -9.73
N ARG A 284 20.54 19.55 -10.38
CA ARG A 284 19.79 19.62 -11.64
C ARG A 284 20.46 18.80 -12.75
N ALA A 285 21.79 18.78 -12.81
CA ALA A 285 22.52 18.01 -13.81
C ALA A 285 22.46 16.50 -13.57
N MET A 286 22.43 16.05 -12.31
CA MET A 286 22.32 14.64 -11.96
C MET A 286 20.94 14.05 -12.29
N TRP A 287 19.87 14.84 -12.15
CA TRP A 287 18.50 14.41 -12.42
C TRP A 287 17.75 15.42 -13.31
N PRO A 288 18.10 15.52 -14.60
CA PRO A 288 17.58 16.56 -15.49
C PRO A 288 16.07 16.42 -15.78
N ALA A 289 15.48 15.26 -15.54
CA ALA A 289 14.05 15.03 -15.68
C ALA A 289 13.23 15.52 -14.47
N ILE A 290 13.89 15.85 -13.35
CA ILE A 290 13.24 16.26 -12.10
C ILE A 290 13.22 17.78 -12.00
N LYS A 291 12.06 18.33 -11.66
CA LYS A 291 11.89 19.75 -11.35
C LYS A 291 12.24 19.99 -9.89
N PHE A 292 13.31 20.73 -9.64
CA PHE A 292 13.73 21.08 -8.29
C PHE A 292 13.24 22.46 -7.87
N THR A 293 12.85 22.59 -6.60
CA THR A 293 12.70 23.86 -5.89
C THR A 293 13.71 23.88 -4.74
N PHE A 294 14.46 24.97 -4.61
CA PHE A 294 15.57 25.08 -3.67
C PHE A 294 15.24 25.98 -2.47
N PRO A 295 15.99 25.87 -1.36
CA PRO A 295 15.80 26.72 -0.19
C PRO A 295 15.91 28.21 -0.57
N GLY A 296 14.97 29.02 -0.10
CA GLY A 296 14.93 30.46 -0.36
C GLY A 296 14.32 30.86 -1.70
N GLU A 297 14.11 29.91 -2.63
CA GLU A 297 13.13 30.13 -3.70
C GLU A 297 11.74 30.17 -3.05
N PRO A 298 10.83 31.07 -3.48
CA PRO A 298 9.45 30.97 -3.05
C PRO A 298 9.01 29.55 -3.34
N PHE A 299 8.54 28.82 -2.31
CA PHE A 299 7.83 27.56 -2.50
C PHE A 299 6.73 27.92 -3.50
N GLY A 300 6.94 27.53 -4.76
CA GLY A 300 6.27 28.20 -5.87
C GLY A 300 4.78 28.18 -5.58
N ALA A 301 4.11 29.32 -5.73
CA ALA A 301 2.66 29.33 -5.81
C ALA A 301 2.20 28.25 -6.83
N GLU A 302 3.01 27.99 -7.87
CA GLU A 302 2.90 26.85 -8.81
C GLU A 302 2.80 25.44 -8.22
N TRP A 303 3.25 25.17 -6.98
CA TRP A 303 3.04 23.86 -6.34
C TRP A 303 1.61 23.70 -5.80
N LEU A 304 0.96 24.83 -5.47
CA LEU A 304 -0.42 24.93 -5.00
C LEU A 304 -1.39 25.32 -6.13
N ASP A 305 -0.88 26.01 -7.15
CA ASP A 305 -1.59 26.50 -8.32
C ASP A 305 -1.44 25.56 -9.53
N ASP A 306 -0.99 24.30 -9.33
CA ASP A 306 -1.20 23.29 -10.37
C ASP A 306 -2.72 23.20 -10.56
N PRO A 307 -3.27 23.51 -11.76
CA PRO A 307 -4.71 23.60 -11.96
C PRO A 307 -5.46 22.31 -11.61
N ALA A 308 -4.76 21.17 -11.49
CA ALA A 308 -5.31 19.93 -10.99
C ALA A 308 -5.76 19.97 -9.51
N HIS A 309 -5.26 20.90 -8.68
CA HIS A 309 -5.59 21.00 -7.24
C HIS A 309 -5.56 22.44 -6.67
N PRO A 310 -6.39 23.39 -7.16
CA PRO A 310 -6.52 24.70 -6.53
C PRO A 310 -7.12 24.58 -5.11
N GLU A 311 -6.72 25.50 -4.21
CA GLU A 311 -7.05 25.51 -2.77
C GLU A 311 -8.55 25.34 -2.42
#